data_AF-A0A8D8T951-F1
#
_entry.id   AF-A0A8D8T951-F1
#
_cell.length_a   1.000
_cell.length_b   1.000
_cell.length_c   1.000
_cell.angle_alpha   90.00
_cell.angle_beta   90.00
_cell.angle_gamma   90.00
#
_symmetry.space_group_name_H-M   'P 1'
#
loop_
_entity.id
_entity.type
_entity.pdbx_description
1 polymer ?
#
loop_
_entity_poly.entity_id
_entity_poly.type
_entity_poly.pdbx_seq_one_letter_code
_entity_poly.pdbx_strand_id
1 'polypeptide(L)'
;MNDEVELLVTKRWPEYNSEIGNCLIKVAEQQLAYISSLSPEARATLYCERVTHYLTEWVAKVDLLNELRQHAKRRHFIQLMELTGDKFYPNNFRLSNVFNMKLVDHDIKVRSICVSAADELPADIAVEEISKEWSEAKLPVEEVKQKDKIFYQMGDLTKLQADLNNSISKLASESNAPTPLDGEIQKWDNALNLLYLVLNFWTDVQQKLMIFNEMNRFHESIQPQSQISAFDRDDTFDTLNKQIKEFMKDVGSNPRALANLPYRLALLEKFLVILEPCEKKMADHLTLRRDKFPRFYFLTDNELLQVLLSKESNVIQDYMNKIFNNVHSLAITSGSVTGMLSCELLPFLSPRPVTGNVEKWMTSVLDEMVQSVWYLTKKAIFEFGQKDCKPRVDWMLDHIGSAVLAASAVWRTAEIEEMFRLIAVGNEKALIDYVNSQNKQLDEFVKKIRENLSLNDRKKLTAVLISDVNARDLVEKFIINEVTKPEDFQWQSVLRFYWKKSHHQWKDTLIIMHCSASFESGFEYMGLYDQLIMTPLTDRIYLTISQALEALSMIMTSLTDRIIVIIPYHIPGTQYGTTRVSNRTSWYRQVRDC
;
A
#
# COMPACT_ATOMS: atom_id res chain seq x y z
N MET A 1 72.95 -24.59 9.96
CA MET A 1 71.88 -25.59 9.73
C MET A 1 71.59 -26.40 10.98
N ASN A 2 72.50 -27.22 11.52
CA ASN A 2 72.21 -28.03 12.73
C ASN A 2 71.74 -27.19 13.93
N ASP A 3 72.44 -26.10 14.28
CA ASP A 3 72.08 -25.28 15.45
C ASP A 3 70.74 -24.53 15.31
N GLU A 4 70.38 -24.12 14.09
CA GLU A 4 69.09 -23.44 13.80
C GLU A 4 67.92 -24.42 13.70
N VAL A 5 68.18 -25.64 13.21
CA VAL A 5 67.19 -26.73 13.17
C VAL A 5 66.91 -27.24 14.59
N GLU A 6 67.92 -27.38 15.44
CA GLU A 6 67.73 -27.73 16.87
C GLU A 6 66.92 -26.66 17.63
N LEU A 7 67.11 -25.37 17.31
CA LEU A 7 66.33 -24.28 17.90
C LEU A 7 64.85 -24.30 17.46
N LEU A 8 64.54 -24.81 16.27
CA LEU A 8 63.16 -24.93 15.78
C LEU A 8 62.43 -26.14 16.37
N VAL A 9 63.13 -27.28 16.47
CA VAL A 9 62.59 -28.53 17.03
C VAL A 9 62.11 -28.36 18.48
N THR A 10 62.66 -27.40 19.23
CA THR A 10 62.30 -27.13 20.63
C THR A 10 61.10 -26.20 20.83
N LYS A 11 60.60 -25.52 19.79
CA LYS A 11 59.47 -24.56 19.87
C LYS A 11 58.11 -25.24 19.92
N ARG A 12 57.10 -24.52 20.45
CA ARG A 12 55.69 -24.95 20.39
C ARG A 12 55.11 -24.66 19.01
N TRP A 13 54.15 -25.46 18.55
CA TRP A 13 53.51 -25.24 17.23
C TRP A 13 52.87 -23.87 17.01
N PRO A 14 52.21 -23.23 18.00
CA PRO A 14 51.72 -21.86 17.84
C PRO A 14 52.83 -20.83 17.58
N GLU A 15 54.09 -21.15 17.93
CA GLU A 15 55.26 -20.29 17.75
C GLU A 15 55.99 -20.55 16.42
N TYR A 16 55.53 -21.54 15.62
CA TYR A 16 56.03 -21.79 14.28
C TYR A 16 55.46 -20.74 13.30
N ASN A 17 56.35 -20.10 12.55
CA ASN A 17 56.03 -19.14 11.49
C ASN A 17 56.41 -19.75 10.13
N SER A 18 55.47 -19.77 9.18
CA SER A 18 55.68 -20.27 7.81
C SER A 18 56.74 -19.47 7.04
N GLU A 19 56.98 -18.20 7.40
CA GLU A 19 58.10 -17.40 6.85
C GLU A 19 59.46 -18.00 7.21
N ILE A 20 59.61 -18.49 8.44
CA ILE A 20 60.86 -19.14 8.89
C ILE A 20 61.04 -20.47 8.17
N GLY A 21 59.96 -21.23 7.99
CA GLY A 21 59.94 -22.45 7.18
C GLY A 21 60.37 -22.20 5.73
N ASN A 22 59.84 -21.14 5.09
CA ASN A 22 60.20 -20.77 3.72
C ASN A 22 61.67 -20.30 3.60
N CYS A 23 62.20 -19.59 4.60
CA CYS A 23 63.62 -19.25 4.65
C CYS A 23 64.50 -20.49 4.74
N LEU A 24 64.10 -21.46 5.58
CA LEU A 24 64.77 -22.73 5.74
C LEU A 24 64.82 -23.55 4.43
N ILE A 25 63.68 -23.65 3.73
CA ILE A 25 63.60 -24.30 2.42
C ILE A 25 64.58 -23.66 1.44
N LYS A 26 64.58 -22.31 1.32
CA LYS A 26 65.52 -21.60 0.44
C LYS A 26 66.98 -21.89 0.76
N VAL A 27 67.34 -22.01 2.05
CA VAL A 27 68.71 -22.35 2.45
C VAL A 27 69.04 -23.79 2.04
N ALA A 28 68.13 -24.74 2.20
CA ALA A 28 68.35 -26.12 1.74
C ALA A 28 68.42 -26.24 0.22
N GLU A 29 67.59 -25.53 -0.53
CA GLU A 29 67.65 -25.45 -2.00
C GLU A 29 68.97 -24.85 -2.48
N GLN A 30 69.49 -23.81 -1.81
CA GLN A 30 70.81 -23.26 -2.09
C GLN A 30 71.93 -24.28 -1.87
N GLN A 31 71.85 -25.09 -0.80
CA GLN A 31 72.80 -26.17 -0.56
C GLN A 31 72.68 -27.29 -1.61
N LEU A 32 71.46 -27.65 -2.03
CA LEU A 32 71.23 -28.60 -3.12
C LEU A 32 71.77 -28.10 -4.47
N ALA A 33 71.61 -26.81 -4.76
CA ALA A 33 72.18 -26.17 -5.95
C ALA A 33 73.71 -26.16 -5.91
N TYR A 34 74.30 -25.92 -4.73
CA TYR A 34 75.74 -26.01 -4.53
C TYR A 34 76.25 -27.45 -4.76
N ILE A 35 75.58 -28.46 -4.20
CA ILE A 35 75.94 -29.88 -4.42
C ILE A 35 75.83 -30.25 -5.90
N SER A 36 74.84 -29.70 -6.61
CA SER A 36 74.65 -29.92 -8.06
C SER A 36 75.76 -29.28 -8.91
N SER A 37 76.44 -28.25 -8.40
CA SER A 37 77.56 -27.57 -9.06
C SER A 37 78.93 -28.25 -8.87
N LEU A 38 79.01 -29.27 -8.01
CA LEU A 38 80.23 -30.04 -7.76
C LEU A 38 80.57 -30.99 -8.93
N SER A 39 81.84 -31.39 -9.04
CA SER A 39 82.30 -32.29 -10.11
C SER A 39 81.55 -33.63 -10.09
N PRO A 40 81.43 -34.33 -11.24
CA PRO A 40 80.76 -35.62 -11.31
C PRO A 40 81.33 -36.67 -10.35
N GLU A 41 82.65 -36.67 -10.09
CA GLU A 41 83.27 -37.60 -9.13
C GLU A 41 82.89 -37.26 -7.67
N ALA A 42 82.74 -35.98 -7.33
CA ALA A 42 82.35 -35.54 -6.00
C ALA A 42 80.87 -35.88 -5.70
N ARG A 43 79.98 -35.73 -6.70
CA ARG A 43 78.55 -36.06 -6.56
C ARG A 43 78.29 -37.55 -6.36
N ALA A 44 79.09 -38.41 -6.98
CA ALA A 44 79.00 -39.87 -6.86
C ALA A 44 79.53 -40.42 -5.52
N THR A 45 79.97 -39.55 -4.60
CA THR A 45 80.32 -39.98 -3.25
C THR A 45 79.06 -40.31 -2.46
N LEU A 46 79.13 -41.42 -1.71
CA LEU A 46 78.04 -41.87 -0.81
C LEU A 46 77.59 -40.77 0.18
N TYR A 47 78.49 -39.84 0.51
CA TYR A 47 78.19 -38.71 1.37
C TYR A 47 77.30 -37.68 0.68
N CYS A 48 77.63 -37.26 -0.55
CA CYS A 48 76.83 -36.30 -1.30
C CYS A 48 75.44 -36.86 -1.65
N GLU A 49 75.35 -38.15 -1.99
CA GLU A 49 74.04 -38.80 -2.24
C GLU A 49 73.17 -38.81 -0.98
N ARG A 50 73.74 -39.14 0.19
CA ARG A 50 73.00 -39.13 1.47
C ARG A 50 72.58 -37.73 1.90
N VAL A 51 73.44 -36.74 1.73
CA VAL A 51 73.13 -35.34 2.06
C VAL A 51 72.06 -34.79 1.10
N THR A 52 72.16 -35.11 -0.19
CA THR A 52 71.13 -34.73 -1.18
C THR A 52 69.78 -35.34 -0.82
N HIS A 53 69.74 -36.64 -0.51
CA HIS A 53 68.51 -37.32 -0.10
C HIS A 53 67.90 -36.71 1.17
N TYR A 54 68.74 -36.46 2.19
CA TYR A 54 68.31 -35.83 3.43
C TYR A 54 67.76 -34.41 3.22
N LEU A 55 68.44 -33.58 2.42
CA LEU A 55 67.99 -32.23 2.12
C LEU A 55 66.69 -32.22 1.30
N THR A 56 66.52 -33.13 0.35
CA THR A 56 65.26 -33.25 -0.41
C THR A 56 64.09 -33.71 0.46
N GLU A 57 64.30 -34.69 1.35
CA GLU A 57 63.28 -35.14 2.30
C GLU A 57 62.93 -34.03 3.29
N TRP A 58 63.92 -33.25 3.71
CA TRP A 58 63.74 -32.14 4.63
C TRP A 58 62.95 -30.98 4.01
N VAL A 59 63.22 -30.62 2.75
CA VAL A 59 62.41 -29.63 2.01
C VAL A 59 60.95 -30.07 1.94
N ALA A 60 60.70 -31.32 1.51
CA ALA A 60 59.36 -31.88 1.43
C ALA A 60 58.63 -31.89 2.79
N LYS A 61 59.35 -32.16 3.89
CA LYS A 61 58.79 -32.06 5.25
C LYS A 61 58.40 -30.64 5.62
N VAL A 62 59.29 -29.67 5.39
CA VAL A 62 59.03 -28.27 5.76
C VAL A 62 57.90 -27.68 4.91
N ASP A 63 57.80 -28.05 3.64
CA ASP A 63 56.68 -27.67 2.76
C ASP A 63 55.34 -28.16 3.30
N LEU A 64 55.23 -29.44 3.66
CA LEU A 64 54.02 -30.01 4.28
C LEU A 64 53.67 -29.34 5.61
N LEU A 65 54.68 -28.98 6.42
CA LEU A 65 54.45 -28.26 7.67
C LEU A 65 53.93 -26.83 7.44
N ASN A 66 54.38 -26.16 6.37
CA ASN A 66 53.86 -24.85 5.99
C ASN A 66 52.41 -24.92 5.52
N GLU A 67 52.04 -25.93 4.72
CA GLU A 67 50.66 -26.18 4.31
C GLU A 67 49.76 -26.48 5.52
N LEU A 68 50.21 -27.35 6.43
CA LEU A 68 49.48 -27.69 7.66
C LEU A 68 49.30 -26.47 8.58
N ARG A 69 50.26 -25.54 8.61
CA ARG A 69 50.19 -24.37 9.48
C ARG A 69 49.07 -23.40 9.09
N GLN A 70 48.70 -23.33 7.82
CA GLN A 70 47.75 -22.32 7.33
C GLN A 70 46.32 -22.59 7.80
N HIS A 71 45.85 -23.85 7.72
CA HIS A 71 44.43 -24.17 7.89
C HIS A 71 44.16 -25.31 8.89
N ALA A 72 45.18 -26.04 9.38
CA ALA A 72 44.94 -27.18 10.25
C ALA A 72 44.51 -26.78 11.67
N LYS A 73 43.34 -27.26 12.09
CA LYS A 73 42.82 -27.17 13.46
C LYS A 73 42.97 -28.51 14.19
N ARG A 74 42.61 -28.53 15.47
CA ARG A 74 42.72 -29.72 16.35
C ARG A 74 42.13 -31.00 15.75
N ARG A 75 41.02 -30.91 15.00
CA ARG A 75 40.38 -32.05 14.31
C ARG A 75 41.26 -32.67 13.21
N HIS A 76 41.93 -31.85 12.42
CA HIS A 76 42.85 -32.29 11.37
C HIS A 76 44.09 -32.96 11.98
N PHE A 77 44.58 -32.47 13.12
CA PHE A 77 45.67 -33.13 13.86
C PHE A 77 45.27 -34.50 14.43
N ILE A 78 44.00 -34.72 14.78
CA ILE A 78 43.51 -36.04 15.20
C ILE A 78 43.52 -37.02 14.02
N GLN A 79 43.05 -36.58 12.85
CA GLN A 79 43.11 -37.39 11.63
C GLN A 79 44.55 -37.73 11.22
N LEU A 80 45.49 -36.78 11.38
CA LEU A 80 46.93 -37.01 11.13
C LEU A 80 47.53 -38.01 12.12
N MET A 81 47.14 -37.97 13.40
CA MET A 81 47.57 -38.95 14.42
C MET A 81 47.04 -40.36 14.12
N GLU A 82 45.80 -40.48 13.64
CA GLU A 82 45.24 -41.78 13.23
C GLU A 82 45.95 -42.35 11.99
N LEU A 83 46.32 -41.51 11.03
CA LEU A 83 47.03 -41.92 9.83
C LEU A 83 48.48 -42.36 10.07
N THR A 84 49.18 -41.68 10.98
CA THR A 84 50.60 -41.93 11.26
C THR A 84 50.82 -43.00 12.34
N GLY A 85 49.79 -43.32 13.13
CA GLY A 85 49.89 -44.25 14.25
C GLY A 85 50.53 -43.67 15.51
N ASP A 86 50.96 -42.40 15.45
CA ASP A 86 51.58 -41.68 16.56
C ASP A 86 50.53 -40.93 17.39
N LYS A 87 50.59 -41.06 18.72
CA LYS A 87 49.67 -40.39 19.65
C LYS A 87 50.38 -39.31 20.44
N PHE A 88 49.91 -38.07 20.33
CA PHE A 88 50.40 -36.95 21.15
C PHE A 88 49.25 -36.28 21.90
N TYR A 89 49.53 -35.80 23.11
CA TYR A 89 48.55 -35.02 23.88
C TYR A 89 48.52 -33.56 23.37
N PRO A 90 47.33 -33.00 23.08
CA PRO A 90 47.17 -31.65 22.52
C PRO A 90 47.83 -30.52 23.34
N ASN A 91 48.05 -30.73 24.63
CA ASN A 91 48.60 -29.72 25.54
C ASN A 91 50.14 -29.62 25.51
N ASN A 92 50.84 -30.62 24.93
CA ASN A 92 52.31 -30.65 24.78
C ASN A 92 52.73 -30.72 23.30
N PHE A 93 52.07 -29.93 22.46
CA PHE A 93 52.27 -29.92 21.03
C PHE A 93 53.55 -29.14 20.65
N ARG A 94 54.69 -29.86 20.57
CA ARG A 94 55.99 -29.32 20.15
C ARG A 94 56.26 -29.63 18.67
N LEU A 95 57.02 -28.77 18.02
CA LEU A 95 57.40 -28.92 16.62
C LEU A 95 58.14 -30.24 16.37
N SER A 96 58.95 -30.69 17.35
CA SER A 96 59.58 -32.02 17.38
C SER A 96 58.63 -33.19 17.11
N ASN A 97 57.41 -33.14 17.64
CA ASN A 97 56.48 -34.25 17.55
C ASN A 97 55.92 -34.37 16.12
N VAL A 98 55.71 -33.24 15.45
CA VAL A 98 55.24 -33.20 14.06
C VAL A 98 56.40 -33.48 13.09
N PHE A 99 57.61 -33.04 13.40
CA PHE A 99 58.82 -33.40 12.62
C PHE A 99 59.18 -34.89 12.69
N ASN A 100 58.90 -35.54 13.83
CA ASN A 100 59.15 -36.97 14.02
C ASN A 100 58.08 -37.85 13.36
N MET A 101 56.93 -37.30 12.98
CA MET A 101 55.94 -38.03 12.20
C MET A 101 56.49 -38.28 10.80
N LYS A 102 56.29 -39.49 10.27
CA LYS A 102 56.63 -39.87 8.91
C LYS A 102 55.61 -39.31 7.89
N LEU A 103 55.45 -37.98 7.88
CA LEU A 103 54.46 -37.29 7.04
C LEU A 103 54.73 -37.46 5.54
N VAL A 104 56.00 -37.58 5.16
CA VAL A 104 56.43 -37.77 3.75
C VAL A 104 55.95 -39.11 3.19
N ASP A 105 55.87 -40.16 4.01
CA ASP A 105 55.39 -41.48 3.60
C ASP A 105 53.88 -41.48 3.26
N HIS A 106 53.16 -40.44 3.70
CA HIS A 106 51.72 -40.27 3.52
C HIS A 106 51.35 -38.94 2.85
N ASP A 107 52.27 -38.35 2.09
CA ASP A 107 52.17 -37.01 1.44
C ASP A 107 50.80 -36.75 0.78
N ILE A 108 50.29 -37.68 -0.04
CA ILE A 108 49.00 -37.55 -0.74
C ILE A 108 47.82 -37.40 0.25
N LYS A 109 47.81 -38.17 1.33
CA LYS A 109 46.73 -38.13 2.34
C LYS A 109 46.84 -36.89 3.22
N VAL A 110 48.06 -36.46 3.55
CA VAL A 110 48.30 -35.23 4.31
C VAL A 110 47.84 -34.01 3.50
N ARG A 111 48.19 -33.92 2.21
CA ARG A 111 47.69 -32.84 1.34
C ARG A 111 46.17 -32.86 1.19
N SER A 112 45.55 -34.04 1.11
CA SER A 112 44.08 -34.15 1.11
C SER A 112 43.44 -33.58 2.38
N ILE A 113 44.08 -33.76 3.55
CA ILE A 113 43.62 -33.15 4.81
C ILE A 113 43.83 -31.64 4.79
N CYS A 114 44.94 -31.14 4.24
CA CYS A 114 45.17 -29.70 4.06
C CYS A 114 44.10 -29.05 3.17
N VAL A 115 43.70 -29.71 2.09
CA VAL A 115 42.62 -29.23 1.20
C VAL A 115 41.27 -29.22 1.93
N SER A 116 40.92 -30.30 2.63
CA SER A 116 39.70 -30.34 3.46
C SER A 116 39.69 -29.21 4.51
N ALA A 117 40.84 -28.95 5.13
CA ALA A 117 40.98 -27.88 6.11
C ALA A 117 40.82 -26.49 5.51
N ALA A 118 41.26 -26.28 4.26
CA ALA A 118 41.08 -25.04 3.52
C ALA A 118 39.60 -24.83 3.12
N ASP A 119 38.93 -25.90 2.67
CA ASP A 119 37.52 -25.87 2.29
C ASP A 119 36.59 -25.68 3.50
N GLU A 120 36.98 -26.15 4.70
CA GLU A 120 36.23 -25.96 5.96
C GLU A 120 36.38 -24.56 6.59
N LEU A 121 37.43 -23.80 6.23
CA LEU A 121 37.77 -22.54 6.87
C LEU A 121 36.65 -21.47 6.75
N PRO A 122 36.04 -21.24 5.57
CA PRO A 122 34.95 -20.28 5.44
C PRO A 122 33.74 -20.60 6.32
N ALA A 123 33.35 -21.88 6.39
CA ALA A 123 32.26 -22.35 7.24
C ALA A 123 32.56 -22.14 8.73
N ASP A 124 33.79 -22.42 9.17
CA ASP A 124 34.23 -22.15 10.54
C ASP A 124 34.16 -20.66 10.92
N ILE A 125 34.64 -19.78 10.03
CA ILE A 125 34.60 -18.33 10.24
C ILE A 125 33.13 -17.86 10.29
N ALA A 126 32.28 -18.35 9.39
CA ALA A 126 30.87 -18.01 9.37
C ALA A 126 30.16 -18.41 10.68
N VAL A 127 30.38 -19.63 11.18
CA VAL A 127 29.79 -20.11 12.45
C VAL A 127 30.32 -19.31 13.64
N GLU A 128 31.61 -18.96 13.68
CA GLU A 128 32.19 -18.17 14.76
C GLU A 128 31.64 -16.74 14.80
N GLU A 129 31.52 -16.09 13.64
CA GLU A 129 30.93 -14.76 13.51
C GLU A 129 29.46 -14.74 13.93
N ILE A 130 28.66 -15.69 13.43
CA ILE A 130 27.24 -15.82 13.77
C ILE A 130 27.07 -16.12 15.26
N SER A 131 27.88 -17.02 15.82
CA SER A 131 27.86 -17.31 17.24
C SER A 131 28.12 -16.06 18.08
N LYS A 132 29.11 -15.26 17.69
CA LYS A 132 29.43 -14.01 18.38
C LYS A 132 28.29 -12.99 18.26
N GLU A 133 27.82 -12.74 17.04
CA GLU A 133 26.76 -11.77 16.76
C GLU A 133 25.46 -12.08 17.52
N TRP A 134 24.98 -13.32 17.42
CA TRP A 134 23.69 -13.72 17.97
C TRP A 134 23.71 -14.05 19.46
N SER A 135 24.90 -14.30 20.04
CA SER A 135 25.03 -14.45 21.51
C SER A 135 24.78 -13.14 22.26
N GLU A 136 25.09 -12.00 21.64
CA GLU A 136 24.93 -10.66 22.23
C GLU A 136 23.70 -9.90 21.69
N ALA A 137 23.08 -10.39 20.62
CA ALA A 137 21.91 -9.79 19.99
C ALA A 137 20.72 -9.65 20.95
N LYS A 138 20.14 -8.43 20.99
CA LYS A 138 18.98 -8.09 21.80
C LYS A 138 17.83 -7.62 20.92
N LEU A 139 16.61 -8.00 21.30
CA LEU A 139 15.39 -7.46 20.74
C LEU A 139 15.29 -5.96 21.10
N PRO A 140 14.93 -5.09 20.13
CA PRO A 140 14.70 -3.68 20.40
C PRO A 140 13.38 -3.53 21.18
N VAL A 141 13.49 -3.39 22.50
CA VAL A 141 12.35 -3.16 23.39
C VAL A 141 12.48 -1.75 23.96
N GLU A 142 11.48 -0.91 23.74
CA GLU A 142 11.36 0.44 24.27
C GLU A 142 10.51 0.46 25.56
N GLU A 143 10.96 1.17 26.57
CA GLU A 143 10.17 1.42 27.79
C GLU A 143 9.32 2.67 27.63
N VAL A 144 8.00 2.49 27.64
CA VAL A 144 7.01 3.58 27.62
C VAL A 144 6.46 3.77 29.03
N LYS A 145 6.73 4.93 29.64
CA LYS A 145 6.17 5.31 30.95
C LYS A 145 4.85 6.05 30.75
N GLN A 146 3.75 5.46 31.23
CA GLN A 146 2.43 6.10 31.21
C GLN A 146 1.79 6.04 32.60
N LYS A 147 1.53 7.20 33.22
CA LYS A 147 0.82 7.34 34.52
C LYS A 147 1.36 6.38 35.61
N ASP A 148 2.65 6.46 35.93
CA ASP A 148 3.35 5.64 36.94
C ASP A 148 3.41 4.11 36.69
N LYS A 149 3.10 3.65 35.47
CA LYS A 149 3.34 2.25 35.04
C LYS A 149 4.33 2.21 33.88
N ILE A 150 5.29 1.29 33.96
CA ILE A 150 6.25 0.99 32.88
C ILE A 150 5.62 -0.06 31.98
N PHE A 151 5.47 0.27 30.70
CA PHE A 151 5.10 -0.67 29.64
C PHE A 151 6.30 -0.88 28.73
N TYR A 152 6.42 -2.07 28.17
CA TYR A 152 7.39 -2.35 27.14
C TYR A 152 6.66 -2.36 25.80
N GLN A 153 7.18 -1.62 24.82
CA GLN A 153 6.76 -1.62 23.43
C GLN A 153 7.91 -2.12 22.57
N MET A 154 7.63 -2.82 21.47
CA MET A 154 8.69 -3.21 20.54
C MET A 154 9.09 -2.00 19.69
N GLY A 155 10.39 -1.75 19.59
CA GLY A 155 10.96 -0.78 18.67
C GLY A 155 11.03 -1.31 17.24
N ASP A 156 11.80 -0.63 16.40
CA ASP A 156 11.96 -1.00 14.99
C ASP A 156 12.74 -2.33 14.82
N LEU A 157 12.09 -3.34 14.25
CA LEU A 157 12.65 -4.67 13.97
C LEU A 157 13.38 -4.75 12.63
N THR A 158 13.27 -3.73 11.76
CA THR A 158 13.73 -3.79 10.37
C THR A 158 15.22 -4.09 10.26
N LYS A 159 16.02 -3.46 11.12
CA LYS A 159 17.48 -3.70 11.17
C LYS A 159 17.80 -5.13 11.61
N LEU A 160 17.16 -5.61 12.67
CA LEU A 160 17.38 -6.95 13.21
C LEU A 160 16.96 -8.04 12.20
N GLN A 161 15.86 -7.82 11.46
CA GLN A 161 15.43 -8.71 10.39
C GLN A 161 16.42 -8.75 9.21
N ALA A 162 17.00 -7.60 8.84
CA ALA A 162 18.02 -7.54 7.80
C ALA A 162 19.30 -8.30 8.22
N ASP A 163 19.77 -8.08 9.45
CA ASP A 163 20.94 -8.77 10.01
C ASP A 163 20.71 -10.30 10.10
N LEU A 164 19.49 -10.71 10.45
CA LEU A 164 19.06 -12.12 10.45
C LEU A 164 19.08 -12.75 9.06
N ASN A 165 18.48 -12.10 8.07
CA ASN A 165 18.44 -12.61 6.70
C ASN A 165 19.85 -12.74 6.09
N ASN A 166 20.75 -11.80 6.41
CA ASN A 166 22.16 -11.88 6.01
C ASN A 166 22.85 -13.10 6.65
N SER A 167 22.63 -13.34 7.95
CA SER A 167 23.19 -14.50 8.66
C SER A 167 22.67 -15.84 8.12
N ILE A 168 21.36 -15.94 7.83
CA ILE A 168 20.76 -17.14 7.22
C ILE A 168 21.35 -17.39 5.82
N SER A 169 21.44 -16.34 4.99
CA SER A 169 22.02 -16.46 3.64
C SER A 169 23.48 -16.91 3.68
N LYS A 170 24.24 -16.43 4.66
CA LYS A 170 25.64 -16.82 4.87
C LYS A 170 25.78 -18.28 5.32
N LEU A 171 24.89 -18.81 6.16
CA LEU A 171 24.91 -20.25 6.50
C LEU A 171 24.49 -21.13 5.31
N ALA A 172 23.51 -20.67 4.53
CA ALA A 172 23.01 -21.41 3.38
C ALA A 172 24.05 -21.55 2.26
N SER A 173 24.94 -20.56 2.06
CA SER A 173 26.04 -20.69 1.09
C SER A 173 27.02 -21.78 1.47
N GLU A 174 27.35 -21.87 2.76
CA GLU A 174 28.34 -22.82 3.29
C GLU A 174 27.80 -24.25 3.44
N SER A 175 26.47 -24.43 3.54
CA SER A 175 25.83 -25.75 3.67
C SER A 175 25.90 -26.61 2.39
N ASN A 176 26.37 -26.08 1.26
CA ASN A 176 26.44 -26.81 -0.01
C ASN A 176 27.59 -27.82 -0.08
N ALA A 177 28.60 -27.70 0.79
CA ALA A 177 29.70 -28.64 0.91
C ALA A 177 29.51 -29.52 2.15
N PRO A 178 29.59 -30.86 2.05
CA PRO A 178 29.52 -31.73 3.21
C PRO A 178 30.77 -31.48 4.09
N THR A 179 30.57 -30.90 5.27
CA THR A 179 31.65 -30.58 6.20
C THR A 179 31.45 -31.32 7.53
N PRO A 180 32.51 -31.59 8.31
CA PRO A 180 32.37 -32.07 9.68
C PRO A 180 31.58 -31.12 10.61
N LEU A 181 31.28 -29.90 10.14
CA LEU A 181 30.55 -28.84 10.85
C LEU A 181 29.05 -28.86 10.58
N ASP A 182 28.54 -29.75 9.74
CA ASP A 182 27.12 -29.82 9.36
C ASP A 182 26.20 -29.86 10.58
N GLY A 183 26.61 -30.52 11.67
CA GLY A 183 25.85 -30.54 12.92
C GLY A 183 25.78 -29.20 13.66
N GLU A 184 26.81 -28.35 13.59
CA GLU A 184 26.78 -26.99 14.16
C GLU A 184 26.04 -26.03 13.23
N ILE A 185 26.25 -26.14 11.91
CA ILE A 185 25.51 -25.37 10.90
C ILE A 185 24.01 -25.61 11.05
N GLN A 186 23.58 -26.88 11.16
CA GLN A 186 22.17 -27.21 11.32
C GLN A 186 21.58 -26.71 12.65
N LYS A 187 22.36 -26.64 13.74
CA LYS A 187 21.90 -26.04 15.00
C LYS A 187 21.62 -24.55 14.84
N TRP A 188 22.56 -23.81 14.23
CA TRP A 188 22.41 -22.38 13.99
C TRP A 188 21.30 -22.09 12.98
N ASP A 189 21.23 -22.85 11.89
CA ASP A 189 20.16 -22.73 10.90
C ASP A 189 18.77 -22.91 11.54
N ASN A 190 18.57 -23.96 12.34
CA ASN A 190 17.33 -24.16 13.09
C ASN A 190 17.02 -23.00 14.05
N ALA A 191 18.03 -22.48 14.77
CA ALA A 191 17.84 -21.39 15.72
C ALA A 191 17.48 -20.06 15.04
N LEU A 192 18.16 -19.73 13.93
CA LEU A 192 17.93 -18.50 13.17
C LEU A 192 16.60 -18.55 12.40
N ASN A 193 16.25 -19.69 11.81
CA ASN A 193 14.94 -19.88 11.17
C ASN A 193 13.80 -19.79 12.19
N LEU A 194 13.99 -20.34 13.39
CA LEU A 194 13.00 -20.19 14.46
C LEU A 194 12.86 -18.73 14.91
N LEU A 195 13.98 -18.00 15.02
CA LEU A 195 13.95 -16.56 15.31
C LEU A 195 13.25 -15.78 14.19
N TYR A 196 13.48 -16.12 12.92
CA TYR A 196 12.83 -15.49 11.77
C TYR A 196 11.30 -15.64 11.85
N LEU A 197 10.81 -16.85 12.14
CA LEU A 197 9.39 -17.09 12.37
C LEU A 197 8.84 -16.24 13.53
N VAL A 198 9.55 -16.21 14.65
CA VAL A 198 9.16 -15.39 15.81
C VAL A 198 9.06 -13.91 15.44
N LEU A 199 10.04 -13.34 14.74
CA LEU A 199 10.03 -11.92 14.35
C LEU A 199 8.89 -11.60 13.37
N ASN A 200 8.58 -12.48 12.44
CA ASN A 200 7.48 -12.28 11.49
C ASN A 200 6.12 -12.35 12.18
N PHE A 201 5.85 -13.42 12.93
CA PHE A 201 4.60 -13.53 13.69
C PHE A 201 4.45 -12.39 14.69
N TRP A 202 5.54 -11.93 15.28
CA TRP A 202 5.52 -10.76 16.14
C TRP A 202 5.11 -9.49 15.39
N THR A 203 5.69 -9.26 14.20
CA THR A 203 5.36 -8.11 13.36
C THR A 203 3.87 -8.11 13.01
N ASP A 204 3.32 -9.27 12.65
CA ASP A 204 1.89 -9.45 12.37
C ASP A 204 1.02 -9.14 13.59
N VAL A 205 1.38 -9.69 14.77
CA VAL A 205 0.69 -9.40 16.03
C VAL A 205 0.73 -7.90 16.33
N GLN A 206 1.87 -7.24 16.17
CA GLN A 206 2.03 -5.81 16.44
C GLN A 206 1.17 -4.95 15.52
N GLN A 207 1.17 -5.22 14.20
CA GLN A 207 0.36 -4.48 13.24
C GLN A 207 -1.13 -4.61 13.56
N LYS A 208 -1.61 -5.84 13.80
CA LYS A 208 -3.01 -6.09 14.17
C LYS A 208 -3.36 -5.38 15.48
N LEU A 209 -2.50 -5.47 16.49
CA LEU A 209 -2.73 -4.84 17.79
C LEU A 209 -2.75 -3.31 17.73
N MET A 210 -1.93 -2.68 16.89
CA MET A 210 -1.98 -1.22 16.74
C MET A 210 -3.36 -0.77 16.26
N ILE A 211 -3.88 -1.42 15.20
CA ILE A 211 -5.21 -1.14 14.65
C ILE A 211 -6.30 -1.36 15.72
N PHE A 212 -6.24 -2.48 16.46
CA PHE A 212 -7.22 -2.75 17.51
C PHE A 212 -7.13 -1.80 18.71
N ASN A 213 -5.92 -1.42 19.14
CA ASN A 213 -5.75 -0.50 20.25
C ASN A 213 -6.25 0.90 19.91
N GLU A 214 -6.05 1.34 18.67
CA GLU A 214 -6.64 2.56 18.14
C GLU A 214 -8.18 2.47 18.16
N MET A 215 -8.75 1.35 17.73
CA MET A 215 -10.19 1.10 17.79
C MET A 215 -10.75 1.02 19.22
N ASN A 216 -10.07 0.41 20.18
CA ASN A 216 -10.57 0.36 21.56
C ASN A 216 -10.62 1.72 22.23
N ARG A 217 -9.66 2.62 21.93
CA ARG A 217 -9.74 4.02 22.37
C ARG A 217 -10.99 4.73 21.83
N PHE A 218 -11.49 4.33 20.67
CA PHE A 218 -12.75 4.81 20.12
C PHE A 218 -13.95 4.40 20.95
N HIS A 219 -14.02 3.11 21.31
CA HIS A 219 -15.13 2.56 22.07
C HIS A 219 -15.25 3.20 23.46
N GLU A 220 -14.12 3.50 24.11
CA GLU A 220 -14.12 4.27 25.37
C GLU A 220 -14.58 5.73 25.20
N SER A 221 -14.49 6.27 23.98
CA SER A 221 -14.81 7.66 23.68
C SER A 221 -16.28 7.92 23.31
N ILE A 222 -17.02 6.87 22.92
CA ILE A 222 -18.47 6.94 22.72
C ILE A 222 -19.13 6.78 24.10
N GLN A 223 -19.88 7.80 24.54
CA GLN A 223 -20.72 7.71 25.74
C GLN A 223 -21.64 6.47 25.68
N PRO A 224 -22.08 5.91 26.83
CA PRO A 224 -22.82 4.63 26.92
C PRO A 224 -24.25 4.61 26.33
N GLN A 225 -24.56 5.40 25.29
CA GLN A 225 -25.94 5.65 24.84
C GLN A 225 -26.22 5.37 23.36
N SER A 226 -25.39 4.63 22.64
CA SER A 226 -25.84 4.08 21.35
C SER A 226 -25.36 2.66 21.16
N GLN A 227 -26.29 1.72 21.35
CA GLN A 227 -26.39 0.39 20.74
C GLN A 227 -25.23 0.00 19.80
N ILE A 228 -24.06 -0.26 20.39
CA ILE A 228 -23.07 -1.18 19.85
C ILE A 228 -23.01 -2.31 20.86
N SER A 229 -24.10 -3.06 20.95
CA SER A 229 -24.22 -4.30 21.73
C SER A 229 -23.60 -5.49 20.99
N ALA A 230 -22.49 -5.27 20.28
CA ALA A 230 -21.90 -6.27 19.38
C ALA A 230 -20.37 -6.26 19.37
N PHE A 231 -19.76 -5.12 19.70
CA PHE A 231 -18.52 -5.17 20.49
C PHE A 231 -18.97 -5.13 21.95
N ASP A 232 -19.69 -6.18 22.37
CA ASP A 232 -19.67 -6.54 23.78
C ASP A 232 -18.21 -6.49 24.20
N ARG A 233 -17.94 -5.99 25.41
CA ARG A 233 -16.62 -6.13 26.01
C ARG A 233 -16.23 -7.59 25.85
N ASP A 234 -15.47 -7.92 24.82
CA ASP A 234 -14.97 -9.27 24.66
C ASP A 234 -13.95 -9.31 25.79
N ASP A 235 -14.34 -9.88 26.92
CA ASP A 235 -13.42 -10.21 28.01
C ASP A 235 -12.20 -10.90 27.41
N THR A 236 -12.37 -11.60 26.29
CA THR A 236 -11.35 -12.14 25.38
C THR A 236 -10.30 -11.13 24.93
N PHE A 237 -10.65 -9.93 24.45
CA PHE A 237 -9.68 -8.93 23.98
C PHE A 237 -8.99 -8.22 25.15
N ASP A 238 -9.70 -7.91 26.23
CA ASP A 238 -9.08 -7.35 27.44
C ASP A 238 -8.13 -8.37 28.09
N THR A 239 -8.52 -9.65 28.09
CA THR A 239 -7.67 -10.76 28.51
C THR A 239 -6.47 -10.93 27.59
N LEU A 240 -6.66 -10.83 26.27
CA LEU A 240 -5.58 -10.89 25.27
C LEU A 240 -4.59 -9.74 25.48
N ASN A 241 -5.07 -8.50 25.63
CA ASN A 241 -4.26 -7.33 25.92
C ASN A 241 -3.46 -7.48 27.23
N LYS A 242 -4.07 -8.09 28.25
CA LYS A 242 -3.37 -8.42 29.50
C LYS A 242 -2.27 -9.47 29.27
N GLN A 243 -2.58 -10.55 28.54
CA GLN A 243 -1.60 -11.61 28.21
C GLN A 243 -0.44 -11.06 27.37
N ILE A 244 -0.71 -10.17 26.41
CA ILE A 244 0.32 -9.50 25.61
C ILE A 244 1.17 -8.59 26.49
N LYS A 245 0.57 -7.81 27.40
CA LYS A 245 1.34 -6.95 28.33
C LYS A 245 2.24 -7.77 29.26
N GLU A 246 1.75 -8.93 29.73
CA GLU A 246 2.55 -9.86 30.54
C GLU A 246 3.70 -10.46 29.71
N PHE A 247 3.43 -10.85 28.47
CA PHE A 247 4.43 -11.32 27.52
C PHE A 247 5.49 -10.24 27.19
N MET A 248 5.07 -8.99 26.96
CA MET A 248 5.98 -7.86 26.76
C MET A 248 6.88 -7.63 27.97
N LYS A 249 6.37 -7.84 29.19
CA LYS A 249 7.15 -7.73 30.42
C LYS A 249 8.19 -8.86 30.55
N ASP A 250 7.83 -10.08 30.14
CA ASP A 250 8.76 -11.22 30.08
C ASP A 250 9.91 -10.94 29.07
N VAL A 251 9.55 -10.46 27.88
CA VAL A 251 10.53 -10.10 26.83
C VAL A 251 11.42 -8.93 27.25
N GLY A 252 10.86 -7.91 27.90
CA GLY A 252 11.65 -6.81 28.48
C GLY A 252 12.62 -7.27 29.57
N SER A 253 12.25 -8.28 30.36
CA SER A 253 13.10 -8.85 31.42
C SER A 253 14.24 -9.70 30.87
N ASN A 254 14.05 -10.34 29.71
CA ASN A 254 15.09 -11.08 29.00
C ASN A 254 15.13 -10.71 27.51
N PRO A 255 15.81 -9.61 27.15
CA PRO A 255 15.77 -9.06 25.80
C PRO A 255 16.64 -9.84 24.80
N ARG A 256 17.28 -10.94 25.18
CA ARG A 256 18.11 -11.73 24.25
C ARG A 256 17.25 -12.27 23.09
N ALA A 257 17.75 -12.13 21.86
CA ALA A 257 17.03 -12.53 20.66
C ALA A 257 16.72 -14.04 20.66
N LEU A 258 17.72 -14.87 20.97
CA LEU A 258 17.60 -16.34 20.96
C LEU A 258 16.97 -16.94 22.23
N ALA A 259 16.55 -16.14 23.20
CA ALA A 259 16.00 -16.66 24.45
C ALA A 259 14.55 -17.17 24.26
N ASN A 260 14.29 -18.39 24.73
CA ASN A 260 12.94 -18.99 24.82
C ASN A 260 12.16 -18.99 23.49
N LEU A 261 12.83 -19.13 22.35
CA LEU A 261 12.22 -19.05 21.02
C LEU A 261 10.98 -19.96 20.84
N PRO A 262 10.99 -21.26 21.23
CA PRO A 262 9.82 -22.12 21.05
C PRO A 262 8.61 -21.66 21.88
N TYR A 263 8.86 -21.15 23.09
CA TYR A 263 7.81 -20.62 23.97
C TYR A 263 7.23 -19.31 23.42
N ARG A 264 8.08 -18.41 22.93
CA ARG A 264 7.66 -17.15 22.31
C ARG A 264 6.83 -17.41 21.05
N LEU A 265 7.25 -18.35 20.21
CA LEU A 265 6.53 -18.75 19.01
C LEU A 265 5.12 -19.24 19.34
N ALA A 266 5.00 -20.21 20.25
CA ALA A 266 3.71 -20.79 20.62
C ALA A 266 2.72 -19.75 21.19
N LEU A 267 3.22 -18.76 21.93
CA LEU A 267 2.40 -17.66 22.43
C LEU A 267 1.95 -16.72 21.32
N LEU A 268 2.83 -16.35 20.39
CA LEU A 268 2.51 -15.48 19.26
C LEU A 268 1.49 -16.13 18.33
N GLU A 269 1.67 -17.42 18.01
CA GLU A 269 0.70 -18.21 17.25
C GLU A 269 -0.68 -18.21 17.94
N LYS A 270 -0.70 -18.43 19.26
CA LYS A 270 -1.93 -18.35 20.04
C LYS A 270 -2.56 -16.95 19.96
N PHE A 271 -1.78 -15.88 20.03
CA PHE A 271 -2.30 -14.52 19.92
C PHE A 271 -2.90 -14.25 18.53
N LEU A 272 -2.26 -14.72 17.45
CA LEU A 272 -2.80 -14.57 16.10
C LEU A 272 -4.14 -15.27 15.92
N VAL A 273 -4.28 -16.49 16.44
CA VAL A 273 -5.55 -17.25 16.40
C VAL A 273 -6.66 -16.51 17.16
N ILE A 274 -6.33 -15.87 18.29
CA ILE A 274 -7.32 -15.08 19.06
C ILE A 274 -7.66 -13.76 18.35
N LEU A 275 -6.72 -13.19 17.59
CA LEU A 275 -6.90 -11.94 16.84
C LEU A 275 -7.75 -12.12 15.57
N GLU A 276 -7.73 -13.29 14.92
CA GLU A 276 -8.50 -13.56 13.69
C GLU A 276 -10.01 -13.27 13.82
N PRO A 277 -10.74 -13.77 14.84
CA PRO A 277 -12.15 -13.42 15.05
C PRO A 277 -12.37 -11.92 15.26
N CYS A 278 -11.43 -11.25 15.93
CA CYS A 278 -11.50 -9.81 16.17
C CYS A 278 -11.39 -9.05 14.83
N GLU A 279 -10.54 -9.51 13.92
CA GLU A 279 -10.32 -8.89 12.60
C GLU A 279 -11.58 -8.99 11.75
N LYS A 280 -12.21 -10.17 11.75
CA LYS A 280 -13.49 -10.37 11.08
C LYS A 280 -14.58 -9.46 11.64
N LYS A 281 -14.72 -9.39 12.97
CA LYS A 281 -15.69 -8.50 13.63
C LYS A 281 -15.45 -7.03 13.27
N MET A 282 -14.18 -6.61 13.18
CA MET A 282 -13.81 -5.25 12.79
C MET A 282 -14.18 -4.96 11.33
N ALA A 283 -13.87 -5.88 10.41
CA ALA A 283 -14.25 -5.75 9.00
C ALA A 283 -15.78 -5.67 8.82
N ASP A 284 -16.53 -6.50 9.55
CA ASP A 284 -18.00 -6.45 9.59
C ASP A 284 -18.51 -5.11 10.15
N HIS A 285 -17.86 -4.57 11.19
CA HIS A 285 -18.19 -3.26 11.76
C HIS A 285 -17.97 -2.12 10.76
N LEU A 286 -16.82 -2.10 10.08
CA LEU A 286 -16.51 -1.10 9.06
C LEU A 286 -17.50 -1.19 7.89
N THR A 287 -17.86 -2.39 7.48
CA THR A 287 -18.88 -2.62 6.44
C THR A 287 -20.24 -2.05 6.86
N LEU A 288 -20.67 -2.27 8.11
CA LEU A 288 -21.90 -1.68 8.63
C LEU A 288 -21.87 -0.14 8.65
N ARG A 289 -20.71 0.48 8.90
CA ARG A 289 -20.55 1.94 8.81
C ARG A 289 -20.60 2.42 7.36
N ARG A 290 -19.95 1.71 6.43
CA ARG A 290 -20.01 1.98 4.99
C ARG A 290 -21.43 1.86 4.44
N ASP A 291 -22.22 0.91 4.92
CA ASP A 291 -23.63 0.77 4.52
C ASP A 291 -24.49 1.97 4.94
N LYS A 292 -24.16 2.64 6.06
CA LYS A 292 -24.87 3.85 6.52
C LYS A 292 -24.52 5.08 5.70
N PHE A 293 -23.28 5.16 5.19
CA PHE A 293 -22.83 6.22 4.30
C PHE A 293 -21.95 5.64 3.19
N PRO A 294 -22.55 5.28 2.03
CA PRO A 294 -21.86 4.55 0.97
C PRO A 294 -20.61 5.22 0.39
N ARG A 295 -20.42 6.54 0.56
CA ARG A 295 -19.20 7.19 0.06
C ARG A 295 -17.95 6.79 0.85
N PHE A 296 -18.08 6.15 2.01
CA PHE A 296 -16.95 5.55 2.71
C PHE A 296 -16.38 4.30 2.03
N TYR A 297 -17.01 3.77 0.99
CA TYR A 297 -16.39 2.75 0.14
C TYR A 297 -15.18 3.30 -0.65
N PHE A 298 -15.04 4.63 -0.81
CA PHE A 298 -13.86 5.25 -1.43
C PHE A 298 -12.66 5.42 -0.48
N LEU A 299 -12.84 5.12 0.80
CA LEU A 299 -11.77 5.17 1.81
C LEU A 299 -11.24 3.78 2.10
N THR A 300 -9.93 3.69 2.31
CA THR A 300 -9.29 2.47 2.82
C THR A 300 -9.72 2.20 4.27
N ASP A 301 -9.55 0.97 4.75
CA ASP A 301 -9.93 0.60 6.13
C ASP A 301 -9.22 1.47 7.17
N ASN A 302 -7.93 1.76 6.97
CA ASN A 302 -7.15 2.59 7.88
C ASN A 302 -7.62 4.06 7.88
N GLU A 303 -7.92 4.62 6.69
CA GLU A 303 -8.44 5.99 6.58
C GLU A 303 -9.84 6.12 7.20
N LEU A 304 -10.69 5.14 6.96
CA LEU A 304 -12.03 5.11 7.56
C LEU A 304 -11.92 4.99 9.09
N LEU A 305 -11.01 4.17 9.60
CA LEU A 305 -10.72 4.14 11.03
C LEU A 305 -10.29 5.52 11.51
N GLN A 306 -9.29 6.17 10.92
CA GLN A 306 -8.85 7.51 11.33
C GLN A 306 -9.99 8.54 11.37
N VAL A 307 -10.89 8.53 10.38
CA VAL A 307 -12.08 9.39 10.34
C VAL A 307 -13.07 9.07 11.45
N LEU A 308 -13.29 7.79 11.74
CA LEU A 308 -14.18 7.37 12.83
C LEU A 308 -13.56 7.71 14.20
N LEU A 309 -12.27 7.42 14.39
CA LEU A 309 -11.52 7.56 15.64
C LEU A 309 -11.38 9.02 16.08
N SER A 310 -11.29 9.94 15.14
CA SER A 310 -11.08 11.35 15.45
C SER A 310 -12.34 11.99 16.03
N LYS A 311 -12.17 12.70 17.15
CA LYS A 311 -13.19 13.61 17.68
C LYS A 311 -13.26 14.92 16.91
N GLU A 312 -12.18 15.25 16.18
CA GLU A 312 -12.06 16.49 15.44
C GLU A 312 -12.66 16.32 14.05
N SER A 313 -13.70 17.12 13.78
CA SER A 313 -14.36 17.21 12.48
C SER A 313 -13.44 17.66 11.33
N ASN A 314 -12.20 18.04 11.64
CA ASN A 314 -11.22 18.46 10.65
C ASN A 314 -10.54 17.27 9.95
N VAL A 315 -10.46 16.09 10.57
CA VAL A 315 -9.77 14.93 9.96
C VAL A 315 -10.46 14.47 8.68
N ILE A 316 -11.78 14.61 8.58
CA ILE A 316 -12.51 14.27 7.35
C ILE A 316 -12.20 15.22 6.18
N GLN A 317 -11.73 16.44 6.47
CA GLN A 317 -11.40 17.44 5.45
C GLN A 317 -10.29 16.94 4.53
N ASP A 318 -9.30 16.23 5.08
CA ASP A 318 -8.17 15.69 4.33
C ASP A 318 -8.61 14.63 3.30
N TYR A 319 -9.75 13.98 3.54
CA TYR A 319 -10.31 12.94 2.68
C TYR A 319 -11.45 13.44 1.78
N MET A 320 -11.80 14.74 1.80
CA MET A 320 -12.94 15.27 1.05
C MET A 320 -12.82 15.04 -0.45
N ASN A 321 -11.61 15.18 -1.02
CA ASN A 321 -11.34 14.93 -2.43
C ASN A 321 -11.53 13.45 -2.84
N LYS A 322 -11.52 12.52 -1.87
CA LYS A 322 -11.78 11.08 -2.11
C LYS A 322 -13.27 10.75 -2.00
N ILE A 323 -13.97 11.40 -1.07
CA ILE A 323 -15.40 11.15 -0.77
C ILE A 323 -16.31 11.86 -1.79
N PHE A 324 -15.90 13.04 -2.24
CA PHE A 324 -16.64 13.90 -3.16
C PHE A 324 -15.77 14.27 -4.36
N ASN A 325 -16.38 14.29 -5.54
CA ASN A 325 -15.68 14.68 -6.74
C ASN A 325 -15.52 16.20 -6.80
N ASN A 326 -14.28 16.69 -6.96
CA ASN A 326 -13.94 18.11 -7.10
C ASN A 326 -14.40 19.02 -5.93
N VAL A 327 -14.48 18.48 -4.71
CA VAL A 327 -14.74 19.25 -3.49
C VAL A 327 -13.51 19.21 -2.60
N HIS A 328 -12.97 20.39 -2.30
CA HIS A 328 -11.73 20.53 -1.54
C HIS A 328 -11.98 20.45 -0.03
N SER A 329 -12.99 21.14 0.47
CA SER A 329 -13.29 21.19 1.91
C SER A 329 -14.75 21.60 2.19
N LEU A 330 -15.19 21.40 3.44
CA LEU A 330 -16.44 21.94 3.96
C LEU A 330 -16.19 23.28 4.65
N ALA A 331 -17.04 24.27 4.39
CA ALA A 331 -17.02 25.55 5.10
C ALA A 331 -17.71 25.39 6.46
N ILE A 332 -16.92 25.27 7.53
CA ILE A 332 -17.43 25.08 8.90
C ILE A 332 -17.37 26.41 9.66
N THR A 333 -18.51 26.86 10.16
CA THR A 333 -18.62 28.06 11.02
C THR A 333 -19.34 27.67 12.31
N SER A 334 -18.74 27.99 13.47
CA SER A 334 -19.35 27.74 14.79
C SER A 334 -19.85 26.30 15.00
N GLY A 335 -19.09 25.31 14.52
CA GLY A 335 -19.43 23.88 14.66
C GLY A 335 -20.54 23.38 13.71
N SER A 336 -20.96 24.18 12.73
CA SER A 336 -21.92 23.79 11.70
C SER A 336 -21.32 23.96 10.30
N VAL A 337 -21.62 23.02 9.41
CA VAL A 337 -21.29 23.11 7.99
C VAL A 337 -22.25 24.09 7.34
N THR A 338 -21.70 25.18 6.81
CA THR A 338 -22.42 26.28 6.15
C THR A 338 -22.34 26.23 4.63
N GLY A 339 -21.48 25.37 4.09
CA GLY A 339 -21.31 25.23 2.64
C GLY A 339 -20.20 24.26 2.27
N MET A 340 -20.00 24.08 0.97
CA MET A 340 -18.94 23.24 0.40
C MET A 340 -18.04 24.09 -0.50
N LEU A 341 -16.73 23.95 -0.32
CA LEU A 341 -15.71 24.70 -1.04
C LEU A 341 -15.10 23.82 -2.13
N SER A 342 -15.24 24.28 -3.38
CA SER A 342 -14.48 23.80 -4.52
C SER A 342 -13.63 24.97 -5.08
N CYS A 343 -13.66 25.22 -6.39
CA CYS A 343 -13.25 26.49 -6.97
C CYS A 343 -14.18 27.65 -6.60
N GLU A 344 -15.43 27.35 -6.25
CA GLU A 344 -16.42 28.29 -5.75
C GLU A 344 -17.05 27.74 -4.46
N LEU A 345 -17.64 28.62 -3.66
CA LEU A 345 -18.39 28.25 -2.47
C LEU A 345 -19.83 27.91 -2.89
N LEU A 346 -20.27 26.68 -2.59
CA LEU A 346 -21.68 26.33 -2.54
C LEU A 346 -22.22 26.71 -1.15
N PRO A 347 -23.04 27.76 -1.01
CA PRO A 347 -23.70 28.06 0.25
C PRO A 347 -24.83 27.07 0.50
N PHE A 348 -24.94 26.58 1.73
CA PHE A 348 -26.09 25.77 2.17
C PHE A 348 -27.28 26.66 2.50
N LEU A 349 -28.49 26.16 2.25
CA LEU A 349 -29.72 26.86 2.61
C LEU A 349 -29.92 26.84 4.13
N SER A 350 -29.55 25.73 4.76
CA SER A 350 -29.59 25.53 6.21
C SER A 350 -28.27 24.95 6.71
N PRO A 351 -27.56 25.64 7.62
CA PRO A 351 -26.35 25.10 8.23
C PRO A 351 -26.62 23.74 8.92
N ARG A 352 -25.73 22.77 8.71
CA ARG A 352 -25.85 21.43 9.28
C ARG A 352 -24.88 21.24 10.44
N PRO A 353 -25.35 20.98 11.67
CA PRO A 353 -24.47 20.86 12.83
C PRO A 353 -23.61 19.60 12.74
N VAL A 354 -22.33 19.72 13.12
CA VAL A 354 -21.40 18.59 13.17
C VAL A 354 -21.50 17.91 14.52
N THR A 355 -22.62 17.23 14.77
CA THR A 355 -22.92 16.61 16.07
C THR A 355 -23.22 15.12 15.93
N GLY A 356 -22.60 14.31 16.78
CA GLY A 356 -22.80 12.87 16.84
C GLY A 356 -21.98 12.09 15.81
N ASN A 357 -22.48 10.91 15.44
CA ASN A 357 -21.80 9.99 14.54
C ASN A 357 -21.52 10.60 13.17
N VAL A 358 -20.30 10.36 12.65
CA VAL A 358 -19.82 10.94 11.39
C VAL A 358 -20.74 10.62 10.21
N GLU A 359 -21.24 9.39 10.15
CA GLU A 359 -22.14 8.93 9.11
C GLU A 359 -23.44 9.75 9.08
N LYS A 360 -23.98 10.11 10.24
CA LYS A 360 -25.29 10.78 10.33
C LYS A 360 -25.20 12.22 9.85
N TRP A 361 -24.21 12.97 10.34
CA TRP A 361 -24.07 14.36 9.96
C TRP A 361 -23.56 14.49 8.52
N MET A 362 -22.70 13.57 8.04
CA MET A 362 -22.28 13.54 6.63
C MET A 362 -23.43 13.24 5.67
N THR A 363 -24.34 12.30 6.02
CA THR A 363 -25.58 12.10 5.25
C THR A 363 -26.44 13.36 5.25
N SER A 364 -26.56 14.05 6.39
CA SER A 364 -27.30 15.32 6.45
C SER A 364 -26.68 16.44 5.60
N VAL A 365 -25.34 16.49 5.54
CA VAL A 365 -24.59 17.41 4.67
C VAL A 365 -24.79 17.06 3.20
N LEU A 366 -24.81 15.77 2.85
CA LEU A 366 -25.10 15.30 1.49
C LEU A 366 -26.52 15.69 1.05
N ASP A 367 -27.52 15.47 1.90
CA ASP A 367 -28.91 15.84 1.61
C ASP A 367 -29.05 17.36 1.43
N GLU A 368 -28.40 18.14 2.30
CA GLU A 368 -28.39 19.61 2.21
C GLU A 368 -27.68 20.11 0.95
N MET A 369 -26.57 19.47 0.56
CA MET A 369 -25.85 19.78 -0.68
C MET A 369 -26.79 19.60 -1.88
N VAL A 370 -27.44 18.45 -2.00
CA VAL A 370 -28.39 18.15 -3.09
C VAL A 370 -29.54 19.17 -3.09
N GLN A 371 -30.10 19.48 -1.91
CA GLN A 371 -31.18 20.45 -1.79
C GLN A 371 -30.74 21.87 -2.18
N SER A 372 -29.54 22.27 -1.79
CA SER A 372 -28.97 23.58 -2.09
C SER A 372 -28.69 23.75 -3.58
N VAL A 373 -28.06 22.76 -4.22
CA VAL A 373 -27.82 22.77 -5.67
C VAL A 373 -29.14 22.80 -6.44
N TRP A 374 -30.14 21.99 -6.03
CA TRP A 374 -31.47 22.00 -6.63
C TRP A 374 -32.12 23.38 -6.55
N TYR A 375 -32.13 24.00 -5.37
CA TYR A 375 -32.74 25.31 -5.17
C TYR A 375 -32.02 26.40 -5.96
N LEU A 376 -30.69 26.44 -5.91
CA LEU A 376 -29.90 27.44 -6.63
C LEU A 376 -30.06 27.30 -8.14
N THR A 377 -30.15 26.07 -8.65
CA THR A 377 -30.45 25.81 -10.08
C THR A 377 -31.84 26.30 -10.45
N LYS A 378 -32.86 25.97 -9.63
CA LYS A 378 -34.24 26.45 -9.82
C LYS A 378 -34.31 27.97 -9.82
N LYS A 379 -33.64 28.61 -8.85
CA LYS A 379 -33.56 30.05 -8.71
C LYS A 379 -32.92 30.69 -9.95
N ALA A 380 -31.79 30.17 -10.41
CA ALA A 380 -31.11 30.65 -11.60
C ALA A 380 -32.00 30.57 -12.85
N ILE A 381 -32.67 29.43 -13.06
CA ILE A 381 -33.61 29.25 -14.18
C ILE A 381 -34.75 30.27 -14.11
N PHE A 382 -35.34 30.45 -12.92
CA PHE A 382 -36.47 31.35 -12.72
C PHE A 382 -36.09 32.82 -12.92
N GLU A 383 -34.99 33.28 -12.34
CA GLU A 383 -34.54 34.68 -12.41
C GLU A 383 -34.18 35.10 -13.84
N PHE A 384 -33.57 34.21 -14.64
CA PHE A 384 -33.28 34.49 -16.05
C PHE A 384 -34.55 34.68 -16.90
N GLY A 385 -35.64 33.98 -16.56
CA GLY A 385 -36.90 34.08 -17.28
C GLY A 385 -37.77 35.29 -16.94
N GLN A 386 -37.34 36.13 -15.98
CA GLN A 386 -38.11 37.31 -15.59
C GLN A 386 -37.93 38.46 -16.57
N LYS A 387 -38.98 39.29 -16.71
CA LYS A 387 -38.96 40.46 -17.60
C LYS A 387 -37.94 41.51 -17.20
N ASP A 388 -37.67 41.64 -15.90
CA ASP A 388 -36.70 42.57 -15.32
C ASP A 388 -35.33 41.92 -15.10
N CYS A 389 -35.00 40.87 -15.87
CA CYS A 389 -33.72 40.17 -15.75
C CYS A 389 -32.56 41.12 -16.02
N LYS A 390 -31.51 40.99 -15.21
CA LYS A 390 -30.23 41.65 -15.42
C LYS A 390 -29.63 41.24 -16.78
N PRO A 391 -28.68 42.01 -17.32
CA PRO A 391 -27.88 41.54 -18.45
C PRO A 391 -27.32 40.13 -18.18
N ARG A 392 -27.31 39.29 -19.22
CA ARG A 392 -26.98 37.86 -19.11
C ARG A 392 -25.69 37.61 -18.32
N VAL A 393 -24.66 38.42 -18.53
CA VAL A 393 -23.37 38.27 -17.84
C VAL A 393 -23.46 38.58 -16.34
N ASP A 394 -24.18 39.64 -15.98
CA ASP A 394 -24.34 40.03 -14.57
C ASP A 394 -25.19 39.00 -13.82
N TRP A 395 -26.24 38.46 -14.46
CA TRP A 395 -27.01 37.33 -13.93
C TRP A 395 -26.12 36.11 -13.65
N MET A 396 -25.17 35.77 -14.53
CA MET A 396 -24.25 34.64 -14.32
C MET A 396 -23.32 34.84 -13.13
N LEU A 397 -22.93 36.09 -12.85
CA LEU A 397 -22.05 36.40 -11.72
C LEU A 397 -22.78 36.27 -10.38
N ASP A 398 -24.09 36.51 -10.34
CA ASP A 398 -24.92 36.38 -9.13
C ASP A 398 -25.19 34.92 -8.70
N HIS A 399 -24.95 33.95 -9.58
CA HIS A 399 -25.23 32.53 -9.34
C HIS A 399 -23.97 31.67 -9.34
N ILE A 400 -24.03 30.51 -8.65
CA ILE A 400 -22.96 29.51 -8.73
C ILE A 400 -22.84 28.96 -10.16
N GLY A 401 -21.61 28.68 -10.59
CA GLY A 401 -21.31 28.31 -11.97
C GLY A 401 -22.00 27.03 -12.44
N SER A 402 -22.12 26.02 -11.57
CA SER A 402 -22.87 24.79 -11.91
C SER A 402 -24.36 25.03 -12.16
N ALA A 403 -24.99 25.92 -11.38
CA ALA A 403 -26.38 26.33 -11.57
C ALA A 403 -26.56 27.14 -12.86
N VAL A 404 -25.61 28.03 -13.17
CA VAL A 404 -25.60 28.81 -14.42
C VAL A 404 -25.54 27.89 -15.63
N LEU A 405 -24.62 26.91 -15.66
CA LEU A 405 -24.49 25.97 -16.77
C LEU A 405 -25.79 25.18 -17.00
N ALA A 406 -26.40 24.68 -15.92
CA ALA A 406 -27.66 23.95 -15.99
C ALA A 406 -28.81 24.86 -16.47
N ALA A 407 -28.90 26.08 -15.95
CA ALA A 407 -29.93 27.04 -16.33
C ALA A 407 -29.80 27.47 -17.80
N SER A 408 -28.58 27.77 -18.26
CA SER A 408 -28.30 28.11 -19.65
C SER A 408 -28.63 26.94 -20.60
N ALA A 409 -28.39 25.68 -20.18
CA ALA A 409 -28.76 24.52 -20.99
C ALA A 409 -30.29 24.35 -21.11
N VAL A 410 -31.05 24.64 -20.04
CA VAL A 410 -32.52 24.63 -20.07
C VAL A 410 -33.05 25.71 -21.01
N TRP A 411 -32.59 26.96 -20.85
CA TRP A 411 -33.03 28.08 -21.67
C TRP A 411 -32.69 27.89 -23.15
N ARG A 412 -31.48 27.41 -23.44
CA ARG A 412 -31.08 27.05 -24.80
C ARG A 412 -32.01 26.02 -25.43
N THR A 413 -32.39 24.99 -24.67
CA THR A 413 -33.34 23.97 -25.15
C THR A 413 -34.67 24.61 -25.53
N ALA A 414 -35.20 25.47 -24.67
CA ALA A 414 -36.45 26.19 -24.90
C ALA A 414 -36.37 27.17 -26.09
N GLU A 415 -35.27 27.90 -26.23
CA GLU A 415 -35.05 28.87 -27.32
C GLU A 415 -35.01 28.19 -28.69
N ILE A 416 -34.30 27.05 -28.81
CA ILE A 416 -34.23 26.29 -30.06
C ILE A 416 -35.60 25.71 -30.42
N GLU A 417 -36.33 25.15 -29.45
CA GLU A 417 -37.69 24.65 -29.69
C GLU A 417 -38.67 25.75 -30.11
N GLU A 418 -38.53 26.96 -29.54
CA GLU A 418 -39.30 28.13 -29.99
C GLU A 418 -38.93 28.52 -31.43
N MET A 419 -37.66 28.41 -31.84
CA MET A 419 -37.28 28.67 -33.24
C MET A 419 -37.95 27.68 -34.20
N PHE A 420 -38.02 26.39 -33.85
CA PHE A 420 -38.78 25.40 -34.64
C PHE A 420 -40.27 25.75 -34.71
N ARG A 421 -40.86 26.22 -33.62
CA ARG A 421 -42.25 26.67 -33.61
C ARG A 421 -42.47 27.89 -34.51
N LEU A 422 -41.56 28.87 -34.51
CA LEU A 422 -41.65 30.04 -35.38
C LEU A 422 -41.51 29.66 -36.86
N ILE A 423 -40.64 28.72 -37.19
CA ILE A 423 -40.53 28.15 -38.55
C ILE A 423 -41.85 27.51 -38.96
N ALA A 424 -42.48 26.72 -38.08
CA ALA A 424 -43.77 26.09 -38.37
C ALA A 424 -44.91 27.09 -38.63
N VAL A 425 -44.82 28.30 -38.07
CA VAL A 425 -45.79 29.40 -38.29
C VAL A 425 -45.42 30.26 -39.53
N GLY A 426 -44.30 29.97 -40.20
CA GLY A 426 -43.89 30.58 -41.46
C GLY A 426 -42.68 31.52 -41.38
N ASN A 427 -41.99 31.60 -40.24
CA ASN A 427 -40.74 32.37 -40.13
C ASN A 427 -39.52 31.49 -40.46
N GLU A 428 -39.24 31.30 -41.76
CA GLU A 428 -38.15 30.46 -42.26
C GLU A 428 -36.75 30.92 -41.81
N LYS A 429 -36.59 32.20 -41.40
CA LYS A 429 -35.30 32.78 -41.00
C LYS A 429 -35.04 32.72 -39.49
N ALA A 430 -35.96 32.13 -38.70
CA ALA A 430 -35.86 32.15 -37.24
C ALA A 430 -34.52 31.62 -36.70
N LEU A 431 -34.01 30.50 -37.23
CA LEU A 431 -32.71 29.93 -36.80
C LEU A 431 -31.52 30.83 -37.21
N ILE A 432 -31.58 31.47 -38.37
CA ILE A 432 -30.53 32.39 -38.85
C ILE A 432 -30.47 33.63 -37.95
N ASP A 433 -31.63 34.20 -37.63
CA ASP A 433 -31.74 35.35 -36.73
C ASP A 433 -31.26 35.00 -35.31
N TYR A 434 -31.55 33.78 -34.85
CA TYR A 434 -31.07 33.27 -33.57
C TYR A 434 -29.54 33.13 -33.53
N VAL A 435 -28.90 32.55 -34.55
CA VAL A 435 -27.42 32.48 -34.64
C VAL A 435 -26.80 33.88 -34.64
N ASN A 436 -27.39 34.83 -35.36
CA ASN A 436 -26.93 36.22 -35.35
C ASN A 436 -27.03 36.86 -33.95
N SER A 437 -28.09 36.56 -33.21
CA SER A 437 -28.25 36.98 -31.81
C SER A 437 -27.19 36.33 -30.91
N GLN A 438 -26.96 35.03 -31.06
CA GLN A 438 -25.93 34.31 -30.30
C GLN A 438 -24.54 34.88 -30.55
N ASN A 439 -24.17 35.20 -31.80
CA ASN A 439 -22.88 35.81 -32.12
C ASN A 439 -22.70 37.16 -31.43
N LYS A 440 -23.73 38.02 -31.38
CA LYS A 440 -23.68 39.28 -30.63
C LYS A 440 -23.48 39.05 -29.13
N GLN A 441 -24.20 38.09 -28.55
CA GLN A 441 -24.03 37.75 -27.13
C GLN A 441 -22.63 37.20 -26.84
N LEU A 442 -22.07 36.36 -27.73
CA LEU A 442 -20.70 35.85 -27.62
C LEU A 442 -19.67 36.99 -27.66
N ASP A 443 -19.85 37.98 -28.53
CA ASP A 443 -18.98 39.16 -28.59
C ASP A 443 -19.01 39.98 -27.29
N GLU A 444 -20.20 40.17 -26.69
CA GLU A 444 -20.35 40.79 -25.37
C GLU A 444 -19.66 39.97 -24.27
N PHE A 445 -19.78 38.66 -24.34
CA PHE A 445 -19.15 37.71 -23.42
C PHE A 445 -17.63 37.80 -23.46
N VAL A 446 -17.04 37.79 -24.67
CA VAL A 446 -15.59 37.89 -24.88
C VAL A 446 -15.07 39.25 -24.39
N LYS A 447 -15.82 40.33 -24.60
CA LYS A 447 -15.46 41.65 -24.05
C LYS A 447 -15.40 41.62 -22.54
N LYS A 448 -16.41 41.06 -21.86
CA LYS A 448 -16.43 40.98 -20.40
C LYS A 448 -15.31 40.11 -19.84
N ILE A 449 -15.03 38.96 -20.44
CA ILE A 449 -13.98 38.03 -19.97
C ILE A 449 -12.59 38.69 -20.00
N ARG A 450 -12.36 39.64 -20.92
CA ARG A 450 -11.11 40.40 -21.04
C ARG A 450 -10.96 41.49 -19.98
N GLU A 451 -12.02 41.83 -19.24
CA GLU A 451 -11.96 42.76 -18.12
C GLU A 451 -11.27 42.13 -16.89
N ASN A 452 -11.04 42.95 -15.87
CA ASN A 452 -10.50 42.50 -14.59
C ASN A 452 -11.58 41.77 -13.79
N LEU A 453 -11.60 40.44 -13.91
CA LEU A 453 -12.47 39.52 -13.19
C LEU A 453 -11.68 38.70 -12.18
N SER A 454 -12.37 38.19 -11.15
CA SER A 454 -11.77 37.19 -10.27
C SER A 454 -11.42 35.92 -11.05
N LEU A 455 -10.46 35.14 -10.56
CA LEU A 455 -10.06 33.87 -11.20
C LEU A 455 -11.26 32.91 -11.34
N ASN A 456 -12.14 32.87 -10.34
CA ASN A 456 -13.33 32.01 -10.36
C ASN A 456 -14.39 32.51 -11.35
N ASP A 457 -14.66 33.82 -11.38
CA ASP A 457 -15.62 34.40 -12.33
C ASP A 457 -15.15 34.22 -13.76
N ARG A 458 -13.85 34.39 -14.01
CA ARG A 458 -13.26 34.11 -15.31
C ARG A 458 -13.46 32.64 -15.71
N LYS A 459 -13.16 31.68 -14.83
CA LYS A 459 -13.41 30.25 -15.08
C LYS A 459 -14.87 29.95 -15.37
N LYS A 460 -15.79 30.53 -14.59
CA LYS A 460 -17.25 30.40 -14.78
C LYS A 460 -17.68 30.87 -16.16
N LEU A 461 -17.32 32.10 -16.53
CA LEU A 461 -17.68 32.67 -17.83
C LEU A 461 -17.01 31.90 -19.00
N THR A 462 -15.76 31.45 -18.83
CA THR A 462 -15.09 30.59 -19.83
C THR A 462 -15.81 29.26 -20.03
N ALA A 463 -16.28 28.61 -18.95
CA ALA A 463 -17.03 27.35 -19.07
C ALA A 463 -18.34 27.53 -19.85
N VAL A 464 -19.08 28.61 -19.56
CA VAL A 464 -20.31 28.95 -20.29
C VAL A 464 -20.00 29.30 -21.75
N LEU A 465 -18.92 30.05 -22.00
CA LEU A 465 -18.51 30.43 -23.36
C LEU A 465 -18.25 29.19 -24.24
N ILE A 466 -17.53 28.20 -23.71
CA ILE A 466 -17.28 26.94 -24.43
C ILE A 466 -18.60 26.24 -24.77
N SER A 467 -19.53 26.19 -23.82
CA SER A 467 -20.87 25.60 -24.02
C SER A 467 -21.67 26.34 -25.09
N ASP A 468 -21.62 27.67 -25.10
CA ASP A 468 -22.38 28.51 -26.03
C ASP A 468 -21.81 28.50 -27.45
N VAL A 469 -20.48 28.46 -27.61
CA VAL A 469 -19.84 28.29 -28.92
C VAL A 469 -20.27 26.96 -29.54
N ASN A 470 -20.23 25.87 -28.76
CA ASN A 470 -20.70 24.57 -29.23
C ASN A 470 -22.19 24.58 -29.60
N ALA A 471 -23.02 25.27 -28.80
CA ALA A 471 -24.44 25.41 -29.10
C ALA A 471 -24.70 26.17 -30.41
N ARG A 472 -23.97 27.28 -30.65
CA ARG A 472 -24.05 28.01 -31.92
C ARG A 472 -23.64 27.12 -33.09
N ASP A 473 -22.52 26.41 -32.99
CA ASP A 473 -22.05 25.49 -34.04
C ASP A 473 -23.06 24.39 -34.36
N LEU A 474 -23.78 23.91 -33.34
CA LEU A 474 -24.87 22.96 -33.52
C LEU A 474 -26.05 23.59 -34.28
N VAL A 475 -26.45 24.81 -33.94
CA VAL A 475 -27.54 25.49 -34.65
C VAL A 475 -27.15 25.80 -36.10
N GLU A 476 -25.90 26.19 -36.37
CA GLU A 476 -25.41 26.37 -37.74
C GLU A 476 -25.50 25.06 -38.55
N LYS A 477 -25.18 23.91 -37.94
CA LYS A 477 -25.39 22.60 -38.57
C LYS A 477 -26.86 22.31 -38.83
N PHE A 478 -27.77 22.70 -37.94
CA PHE A 478 -29.22 22.56 -38.16
C PHE A 478 -29.70 23.37 -39.35
N ILE A 479 -29.16 24.57 -39.56
CA ILE A 479 -29.46 25.39 -40.74
C ILE A 479 -28.96 24.69 -42.02
N ILE A 480 -27.72 24.20 -42.02
CA ILE A 480 -27.12 23.52 -43.19
C ILE A 480 -27.89 22.24 -43.55
N ASN A 481 -28.37 21.51 -42.55
CA ASN A 481 -29.06 20.24 -42.72
C ASN A 481 -30.59 20.38 -42.78
N GLU A 482 -31.11 21.62 -42.84
CA GLU A 482 -32.55 21.92 -42.93
C GLU A 482 -33.39 21.26 -41.81
N VAL A 483 -32.84 21.21 -40.60
CA VAL A 483 -33.53 20.71 -39.40
C VAL A 483 -34.55 21.76 -38.96
N THR A 484 -35.83 21.41 -39.03
CA THR A 484 -36.93 22.37 -38.83
C THR A 484 -37.95 21.91 -37.80
N LYS A 485 -37.87 20.65 -37.35
CA LYS A 485 -38.88 20.05 -36.49
C LYS A 485 -38.24 19.46 -35.22
N PRO A 486 -38.95 19.50 -34.08
CA PRO A 486 -38.50 18.82 -32.87
C PRO A 486 -38.32 17.31 -33.06
N GLU A 487 -39.05 16.67 -33.98
CA GLU A 487 -38.94 15.22 -34.23
C GLU A 487 -37.70 14.83 -35.03
N ASP A 488 -36.97 15.79 -35.59
CA ASP A 488 -35.79 15.51 -36.41
C ASP A 488 -34.68 14.85 -35.59
N PHE A 489 -34.14 13.76 -36.13
CA PHE A 489 -33.14 12.95 -35.43
C PHE A 489 -31.93 13.79 -34.97
N GLN A 490 -31.48 14.75 -35.79
CA GLN A 490 -30.34 15.60 -35.45
C GLN A 490 -30.57 16.44 -34.20
N TRP A 491 -31.80 16.88 -33.93
CA TRP A 491 -32.15 17.54 -32.67
C TRP A 491 -32.31 16.53 -31.53
N GLN A 492 -32.95 15.40 -31.80
CA GLN A 492 -33.14 14.34 -30.80
C GLN A 492 -31.82 13.76 -30.30
N SER A 493 -30.79 13.71 -31.16
CA SER A 493 -29.43 13.24 -30.84
C SER A 493 -28.60 14.21 -30.02
N VAL A 494 -29.19 15.32 -29.56
CA VAL A 494 -28.54 16.29 -28.68
C VAL A 494 -29.10 16.14 -27.27
N LEU A 495 -28.26 16.43 -26.26
CA LEU A 495 -28.68 16.53 -24.87
C LEU A 495 -29.61 17.73 -24.69
N ARG A 496 -30.84 17.45 -24.27
CA ARG A 496 -31.89 18.46 -24.08
C ARG A 496 -32.29 18.52 -22.61
N PHE A 497 -32.46 19.72 -22.09
CA PHE A 497 -32.62 19.94 -20.66
C PHE A 497 -33.97 20.62 -20.40
N TYR A 498 -34.76 20.04 -19.50
CA TYR A 498 -36.09 20.53 -19.19
C TYR A 498 -36.27 20.66 -17.68
N TRP A 499 -36.82 21.78 -17.24
CA TRP A 499 -37.29 21.91 -15.87
C TRP A 499 -38.77 21.53 -15.80
N LYS A 500 -39.08 20.33 -15.29
CA LYS A 500 -40.43 19.74 -15.29
C LYS A 500 -40.71 19.06 -13.95
N LYS A 501 -41.99 18.80 -13.65
CA LYS A 501 -42.36 17.99 -12.48
C LYS A 501 -41.93 16.54 -12.68
N SER A 502 -41.18 15.99 -11.74
CA SER A 502 -40.82 14.56 -11.72
C SER A 502 -42.09 13.71 -11.55
N HIS A 503 -42.19 12.65 -12.34
CA HIS A 503 -43.25 11.65 -12.23
C HIS A 503 -43.16 10.84 -10.92
N HIS A 504 -41.96 10.71 -10.34
CA HIS A 504 -41.71 9.86 -9.19
C HIS A 504 -41.82 10.58 -7.84
N GLN A 505 -41.53 11.88 -7.79
CA GLN A 505 -41.37 12.60 -6.52
C GLN A 505 -42.34 13.78 -6.35
N TRP A 506 -43.20 14.06 -7.33
CA TRP A 506 -44.12 15.21 -7.34
C TRP A 506 -43.44 16.57 -7.05
N LYS A 507 -42.11 16.63 -7.23
CA LYS A 507 -41.25 17.80 -7.09
C LYS A 507 -40.73 18.20 -8.47
N ASP A 508 -40.54 19.49 -8.72
CA ASP A 508 -39.91 19.95 -9.94
C ASP A 508 -38.42 19.62 -9.96
N THR A 509 -37.93 19.12 -11.09
CA THR A 509 -36.57 18.62 -11.28
C THR A 509 -36.06 18.96 -12.67
N LEU A 510 -34.75 18.81 -12.84
CA LEU A 510 -34.07 18.90 -14.13
C LEU A 510 -34.10 17.52 -14.79
N ILE A 511 -34.80 17.43 -15.92
CA ILE A 511 -34.88 16.24 -16.76
C ILE A 511 -33.96 16.45 -17.96
N ILE A 512 -33.05 15.50 -18.16
CA ILE A 512 -32.10 15.46 -19.27
C ILE A 512 -32.60 14.39 -20.24
N MET A 513 -32.92 14.78 -21.47
CA MET A 513 -33.34 13.86 -22.53
C MET A 513 -32.25 13.70 -23.58
N HIS A 514 -32.02 12.47 -24.01
CA HIS A 514 -31.10 12.16 -25.11
C HIS A 514 -31.70 11.07 -25.99
N CYS A 515 -32.08 11.41 -27.22
CA CYS A 515 -32.97 10.58 -28.05
C CYS A 515 -34.19 10.12 -27.24
N SER A 516 -34.35 8.81 -27.05
CA SER A 516 -35.39 8.15 -26.27
C SER A 516 -35.10 8.08 -24.76
N ALA A 517 -33.85 8.32 -24.33
CA ALA A 517 -33.45 8.17 -22.94
C ALA A 517 -33.82 9.41 -22.12
N SER A 518 -34.21 9.20 -20.86
CA SER A 518 -34.63 10.27 -19.95
C SER A 518 -34.02 10.08 -18.57
N PHE A 519 -33.25 11.08 -18.12
CA PHE A 519 -32.55 11.06 -16.84
C PHE A 519 -33.00 12.21 -15.94
N GLU A 520 -33.23 11.92 -14.66
CA GLU A 520 -33.40 12.95 -13.64
C GLU A 520 -32.04 13.33 -13.05
N SER A 521 -31.78 14.64 -12.92
CA SER A 521 -30.54 15.13 -12.30
C SER A 521 -30.49 14.78 -10.82
N GLY A 522 -29.34 14.27 -10.36
CA GLY A 522 -29.08 14.00 -8.95
C GLY A 522 -28.70 15.23 -8.13
N PHE A 523 -28.46 16.38 -8.78
CA PHE A 523 -28.01 17.64 -8.15
C PHE A 523 -26.78 17.49 -7.24
N GLU A 524 -25.88 16.58 -7.60
CA GLU A 524 -24.60 16.44 -6.91
C GLU A 524 -23.69 17.63 -7.22
N TYR A 525 -23.09 18.21 -6.18
CA TYR A 525 -22.17 19.32 -6.36
C TYR A 525 -20.79 18.81 -6.79
N MET A 526 -20.35 19.24 -7.96
CA MET A 526 -19.04 18.88 -8.53
C MET A 526 -18.18 20.11 -8.82
N GLY A 527 -18.53 21.28 -8.27
CA GLY A 527 -17.88 22.56 -8.60
C GLY A 527 -17.94 22.90 -10.09
N LEU A 528 -17.05 23.80 -10.54
CA LEU A 528 -16.77 23.99 -11.96
C LEU A 528 -15.66 23.02 -12.37
N TYR A 529 -15.94 22.23 -13.41
CA TYR A 529 -14.97 21.39 -14.09
C TYR A 529 -14.62 21.99 -15.45
N ASP A 530 -13.42 21.69 -15.94
CA ASP A 530 -13.00 22.10 -17.26
C ASP A 530 -13.90 21.45 -18.31
N GLN A 531 -14.62 22.28 -19.06
CA GLN A 531 -15.54 21.82 -20.10
C GLN A 531 -14.73 21.26 -21.26
N LEU A 532 -15.01 20.01 -21.63
CA LEU A 532 -14.43 19.39 -22.80
C LEU A 532 -15.10 19.96 -24.06
N ILE A 533 -14.29 20.23 -25.09
CA ILE A 533 -14.82 20.70 -26.38
C ILE A 533 -15.58 19.54 -27.03
N MET A 534 -16.86 19.75 -27.32
CA MET A 534 -17.69 18.75 -27.96
C MET A 534 -17.27 18.59 -29.44
N THR A 535 -17.08 17.35 -29.84
CA THR A 535 -16.73 16.92 -31.20
C THR A 535 -17.72 15.85 -31.66
N PRO A 536 -17.81 15.56 -32.99
CA PRO A 536 -18.64 14.47 -33.47
C PRO A 536 -18.33 13.10 -32.83
N LEU A 537 -17.10 12.89 -32.37
CA LEU A 537 -16.72 11.68 -31.65
C LEU A 537 -17.30 11.65 -30.23
N THR A 538 -17.21 12.75 -29.49
CA THR A 538 -17.78 12.81 -28.13
C THR A 538 -19.29 12.70 -28.15
N ASP A 539 -19.97 13.28 -29.15
CA ASP A 539 -21.42 13.16 -29.31
C ASP A 539 -21.84 11.69 -29.47
N ARG A 540 -21.12 10.92 -30.30
CA ARG A 540 -21.35 9.47 -30.45
C ARG A 540 -21.14 8.72 -29.13
N ILE A 541 -20.10 9.06 -28.37
CA ILE A 541 -19.83 8.44 -27.07
C ILE A 541 -20.98 8.71 -26.10
N TYR A 542 -21.43 9.97 -25.96
CA TYR A 542 -22.57 10.32 -25.12
C TYR A 542 -23.85 9.61 -25.55
N LEU A 543 -24.07 9.45 -26.86
CA LEU A 543 -25.22 8.75 -27.40
C LEU A 543 -25.19 7.27 -27.00
N THR A 544 -24.07 6.58 -27.25
CA THR A 544 -23.91 5.18 -26.86
C THR A 544 -24.06 4.97 -25.35
N ILE A 545 -23.44 5.82 -24.52
CA ILE A 545 -23.53 5.72 -23.06
C ILE A 545 -24.97 5.94 -22.58
N SER A 546 -25.63 7.00 -23.05
CA SER A 546 -27.01 7.29 -22.63
C SER A 546 -27.99 6.17 -23.00
N GLN A 547 -27.86 5.62 -24.21
CA GLN A 547 -28.72 4.51 -24.65
C GLN A 547 -28.44 3.22 -23.87
N ALA A 548 -27.16 2.94 -23.57
CA ALA A 548 -26.80 1.80 -22.73
C ALA A 548 -27.32 1.95 -21.29
N LEU A 549 -27.25 3.15 -20.70
CA LEU A 549 -27.76 3.42 -19.36
C LEU A 549 -29.28 3.30 -19.29
N GLU A 550 -30.01 3.77 -20.30
CA GLU A 550 -31.46 3.59 -20.40
C GLU A 550 -31.82 2.10 -20.50
N ALA A 551 -31.12 1.34 -21.35
CA ALA A 551 -31.35 -0.10 -21.48
C ALA A 551 -31.09 -0.85 -20.17
N LEU A 552 -30.03 -0.49 -19.44
CA LEU A 552 -29.77 -1.03 -18.11
C LEU A 552 -30.88 -0.65 -17.14
N SER A 553 -31.28 0.62 -17.08
CA SER A 553 -32.39 1.08 -16.23
C SER A 553 -33.70 0.31 -16.51
N MET A 554 -34.01 0.06 -17.78
CA MET A 554 -35.17 -0.74 -18.18
C MET A 554 -35.06 -2.21 -17.76
N ILE A 555 -33.90 -2.84 -17.94
CA ILE A 555 -33.65 -4.23 -17.49
C ILE A 555 -33.81 -4.32 -15.97
N MET A 556 -33.30 -3.33 -15.24
CA MET A 556 -33.35 -3.28 -13.78
C MET A 556 -34.77 -3.07 -13.28
N THR A 557 -35.53 -2.19 -13.92
CA THR A 557 -36.95 -1.94 -13.60
C THR A 557 -37.80 -3.18 -13.93
N SER A 558 -37.53 -3.84 -15.07
CA SER A 558 -38.15 -5.11 -15.48
C SER A 558 -37.83 -6.26 -14.51
N LEU A 559 -36.61 -6.34 -13.98
CA LEU A 559 -36.23 -7.31 -12.96
C LEU A 559 -36.95 -7.03 -11.63
N THR A 560 -37.04 -5.78 -11.20
CA THR A 560 -37.81 -5.43 -9.99
C THR A 560 -39.31 -5.71 -10.16
N ASP A 561 -39.89 -5.42 -11.32
CA ASP A 561 -41.31 -5.68 -11.59
C ASP A 561 -41.60 -7.18 -11.75
N ARG A 562 -40.69 -7.95 -12.38
CA ARG A 562 -40.81 -9.42 -12.46
C ARG A 562 -40.63 -10.11 -11.11
N ILE A 563 -39.76 -9.60 -10.23
CA ILE A 563 -39.63 -10.11 -8.85
C ILE A 563 -40.89 -9.80 -8.03
N ILE A 564 -41.55 -8.65 -8.25
CA ILE A 564 -42.83 -8.31 -7.60
C ILE A 564 -43.98 -9.21 -8.10
N VAL A 565 -43.95 -9.68 -9.35
CA VAL A 565 -44.97 -10.57 -9.92
C VAL A 565 -44.78 -12.05 -9.53
N ILE A 566 -43.59 -12.48 -9.07
CA ILE A 566 -43.28 -13.89 -8.75
C ILE A 566 -43.46 -14.24 -7.26
N ILE A 567 -43.94 -13.33 -6.40
CA ILE A 567 -44.35 -13.66 -5.02
C ILE A 567 -45.89 -13.81 -4.97
N PRO A 568 -46.46 -15.01 -5.16
CA PRO A 568 -47.89 -15.21 -4.99
C PRO A 568 -48.27 -15.07 -3.51
N TYR A 569 -49.37 -14.35 -3.31
CA TYR A 569 -50.15 -14.22 -2.09
C TYR A 569 -50.21 -15.53 -1.27
N HIS A 570 -49.57 -15.57 -0.10
CA HIS A 570 -50.08 -16.25 1.08
C HIS A 570 -49.24 -15.90 2.32
N ILE A 571 -49.83 -15.10 3.23
CA ILE A 571 -49.84 -15.26 4.70
C ILE A 571 -50.86 -14.24 5.24
N PRO A 572 -51.92 -14.68 5.97
CA PRO A 572 -52.90 -13.79 6.57
C PRO A 572 -52.43 -13.26 7.93
N GLY A 573 -52.67 -11.97 8.18
CA GLY A 573 -52.71 -11.39 9.52
C GLY A 573 -51.42 -10.75 10.02
N THR A 574 -51.21 -9.47 9.69
CA THR A 574 -50.75 -8.42 10.63
C THR A 574 -50.84 -7.06 9.92
N GLN A 575 -51.56 -6.12 10.53
CA GLN A 575 -51.67 -4.74 10.07
C GLN A 575 -50.39 -3.97 10.40
N TYR A 576 -49.64 -3.48 9.42
CA TYR A 576 -48.72 -2.35 9.58
C TYR A 576 -48.62 -1.52 8.30
N GLY A 577 -48.58 -0.20 8.49
CA GLY A 577 -48.71 0.83 7.48
C GLY A 577 -47.64 0.81 6.38
N THR A 578 -48.08 1.16 5.18
CA THR A 578 -47.30 1.34 3.97
C THR A 578 -46.27 2.47 4.13
N THR A 579 -45.03 2.10 4.45
CA THR A 579 -43.87 2.97 4.22
C THR A 579 -43.10 2.41 3.04
N ARG A 580 -43.33 2.97 1.85
CA ARG A 580 -42.52 2.68 0.65
C ARG A 580 -41.11 3.22 0.91
N VAL A 581 -40.18 2.32 1.20
CA VAL A 581 -38.76 2.62 1.33
C VAL A 581 -38.20 2.96 -0.05
N SER A 582 -37.95 4.24 -0.29
CA SER A 582 -37.19 4.74 -1.43
C SER A 582 -35.70 4.46 -1.21
N ASN A 583 -35.24 3.23 -1.44
CA ASN A 583 -33.80 2.90 -1.35
C ASN A 583 -33.26 2.45 -2.72
N ARG A 584 -32.62 3.37 -3.44
CA ARG A 584 -31.63 3.06 -4.48
C ARG A 584 -30.32 2.47 -3.89
N THR A 585 -30.21 2.34 -2.57
CA THR A 585 -29.02 1.87 -1.85
C THR A 585 -28.95 0.35 -1.64
N SER A 586 -29.97 -0.43 -2.04
CA SER A 586 -29.96 -1.89 -1.87
C SER A 586 -29.13 -2.65 -2.91
N TRP A 587 -28.55 -1.98 -3.91
CA TRP A 587 -27.97 -2.64 -5.08
C TRP A 587 -26.56 -3.22 -4.88
N TYR A 588 -25.80 -2.76 -3.88
CA TYR A 588 -24.45 -3.27 -3.63
C TYR A 588 -24.42 -4.71 -3.09
N ARG A 589 -25.53 -5.24 -2.55
CA ARG A 589 -25.56 -6.60 -1.98
C ARG A 589 -25.77 -7.71 -3.00
N GLN A 590 -26.42 -7.44 -4.15
CA GLN A 590 -26.81 -8.50 -5.09
C GLN A 590 -25.74 -8.87 -6.13
N VAL A 591 -24.73 -8.03 -6.34
CA VAL A 591 -23.64 -8.30 -7.31
C VAL A 591 -22.51 -9.14 -6.71
N ARG A 592 -22.53 -9.43 -5.40
CA ARG A 592 -21.53 -10.29 -4.75
C ARG A 592 -21.92 -11.78 -4.76
N ASP A 593 -23.21 -12.09 -4.87
CA ASP A 593 -23.73 -13.46 -4.77
C ASP A 593 -24.31 -14.00 -6.10
N CYS A 594 -23.90 -13.43 -7.24
CA CYS A 594 -24.07 -13.97 -8.60
C CYS A 594 -22.71 -13.89 -9.30
#